data_AF-A0A0K1W1R9-F1
#
_entry.id   AF-A0A0K1W1R9-F1
#
_cell.length_a   1.000
_cell.length_b   1.000
_cell.length_c   1.000
_cell.angle_alpha   90.00
_cell.angle_beta   90.00
_cell.angle_gamma   90.00
#
_symmetry.space_group_name_H-M   'P 1'
#
loop_
_entity.id
_entity.type
_entity.pdbx_description
1 polymer ?
#
loop_
_entity_poly.entity_id
_entity_poly.type
_entity_poly.pdbx_seq_one_letter_code
_entity_poly.pdbx_strand_id
1 'polypeptide(L)'
;MSNIKILKENRKSVFMITSLMIFAFIMVIFSLTMLFSPIINMDNINNINSFFNENYSLFMSLFYKYNDYPIFVVKSDPFLIVWLPLITGSIIIALLIWRIILHTIGYKTKNRKGNSTVVRPIRSYQITMILCWFFMFFLIIVATLSYLSASPFLTGATWYFDLSNGAPSLTEESIKHIASVLEGQFSQCYWLSFAWFSSSNSAILTESTVFNVWMWILMPFILQIIFIVLSFIGTICGECSWGTINKSVLRDIDMSSEGNVKISNNLSKKLIEKKVDLNRVSSSELQARILLFYKNFIKLLESSNNTNIPIYKEARLSLEKYSVIEKINWKKIGNYVEGLVEWYTSTDQRFVNLISQLATNPKHNLFINYKKQLLSLIGEYQSAINKWNLLDAEFKIEQIFALTFERDEILAKVGYCLKTRLNSNFDSYDKKDAYINMLEQAKNNRDYHNYRQICIKLIKKMSPEKVAISDFINQVVAYQF
;
A
#
# COMPACT_ATOMS: atom_id res chain seq x y z
N MET A 1 13.82 24.35 -6.83
CA MET A 1 12.62 23.93 -6.06
C MET A 1 11.83 22.76 -6.70
N SER A 2 12.40 21.99 -7.63
CA SER A 2 11.66 21.02 -8.47
C SER A 2 11.75 19.54 -8.06
N ASN A 3 12.41 19.17 -6.96
CA ASN A 3 12.68 17.76 -6.65
C ASN A 3 12.10 17.26 -5.32
N ILE A 4 10.87 17.67 -4.98
CA ILE A 4 10.09 17.04 -3.91
C ILE A 4 9.01 16.19 -4.57
N LYS A 5 9.31 14.91 -4.83
CA LYS A 5 8.27 13.89 -5.01
C LYS A 5 7.66 13.62 -3.63
N ILE A 6 6.80 14.54 -3.20
CA ILE A 6 5.68 14.20 -2.31
C ILE A 6 4.95 13.07 -3.03
N LEU A 7 4.52 12.02 -2.32
CA LEU A 7 3.58 11.04 -2.83
C LEU A 7 2.33 11.79 -3.31
N LYS A 8 2.34 12.22 -4.57
CA LYS A 8 1.35 13.13 -5.19
C LYS A 8 -0.04 12.48 -5.31
N GLU A 9 -0.17 11.24 -4.83
CA GLU A 9 -1.33 10.37 -5.07
C GLU A 9 -1.86 9.66 -3.81
N ASN A 10 -1.53 10.10 -2.57
CA ASN A 10 -2.26 9.57 -1.41
C ASN A 10 -3.61 10.29 -1.17
N ARG A 11 -4.29 10.67 -2.26
CA ARG A 11 -5.59 11.36 -2.25
C ARG A 11 -6.65 10.55 -1.51
N LYS A 12 -6.57 9.22 -1.56
CA LYS A 12 -7.53 8.32 -0.92
C LYS A 12 -7.43 8.33 0.61
N SER A 13 -6.22 8.33 1.16
CA SER A 13 -6.03 8.41 2.62
C SER A 13 -6.36 9.80 3.17
N VAL A 14 -6.06 10.86 2.40
CA VAL A 14 -6.49 12.22 2.75
C VAL A 14 -8.01 12.30 2.68
N PHE A 15 -8.65 11.77 1.63
CA PHE A 15 -10.10 11.72 1.50
C PHE A 15 -10.78 10.96 2.65
N MET A 16 -10.23 9.81 3.07
CA MET A 16 -10.69 9.10 4.27
C MET A 16 -10.72 10.02 5.49
N ILE A 17 -9.59 10.66 5.82
CA ILE A 17 -9.52 11.50 7.02
C ILE A 17 -10.41 12.73 6.88
N THR A 18 -10.43 13.38 5.72
CA THR A 18 -11.24 14.57 5.45
C THR A 18 -12.74 14.26 5.52
N SER A 19 -13.20 13.14 4.95
CA SER A 19 -14.62 12.76 5.00
C SER A 19 -15.11 12.55 6.44
N LEU A 20 -14.30 11.89 7.27
CA LEU A 20 -14.60 11.67 8.68
C LEU A 20 -14.53 12.98 9.50
N MET A 21 -13.59 13.88 9.18
CA MET A 21 -13.54 15.22 9.77
C MET A 21 -14.79 16.04 9.45
N ILE A 22 -15.29 15.97 8.22
CA ILE A 22 -16.52 16.66 7.83
C ILE A 22 -17.70 16.11 8.63
N PHE A 23 -17.81 14.78 8.78
CA PHE A 23 -18.87 14.19 9.59
C PHE A 23 -18.79 14.66 11.06
N ALA A 24 -17.60 14.64 11.67
CA ALA A 24 -17.40 15.16 13.03
C ALA A 24 -17.73 16.66 13.14
N PHE A 25 -17.41 17.46 12.12
CA PHE A 25 -17.73 18.88 12.07
C PHE A 25 -19.24 19.15 12.00
N ILE A 26 -19.97 18.33 11.24
CA ILE A 26 -21.44 18.41 11.19
C ILE A 26 -22.07 18.08 12.55
N MET A 27 -21.50 17.12 13.30
CA MET A 27 -21.94 16.85 14.68
C MET A 27 -21.71 18.05 15.62
N VAL A 28 -20.58 18.75 15.47
CA VAL A 28 -20.31 19.98 16.23
C VAL A 28 -21.31 21.09 15.88
N ILE A 29 -21.60 21.28 14.57
CA ILE A 29 -22.61 22.25 14.14
C ILE A 29 -23.97 21.90 14.72
N PHE A 30 -24.38 20.62 14.65
CA PHE A 30 -25.62 20.14 15.25
C PHE A 30 -25.69 20.54 16.74
N SER A 31 -24.67 20.19 17.53
CA SER A 31 -24.61 20.57 18.94
C SER A 31 -24.74 22.07 19.19
N LEU A 32 -24.02 22.89 18.41
CA LEU A 32 -24.04 24.34 18.58
C LEU A 32 -25.42 24.91 18.24
N THR A 33 -26.03 24.46 17.15
CA THR A 33 -27.39 24.91 16.79
C THR A 33 -28.42 24.48 17.84
N MET A 34 -28.30 23.28 18.39
CA MET A 34 -29.18 22.79 19.45
C MET A 34 -28.95 23.54 20.76
N LEU A 35 -27.70 23.82 21.14
CA LEU A 35 -27.35 24.62 22.32
C LEU A 35 -27.99 26.01 22.29
N PHE A 36 -28.03 26.64 21.11
CA PHE A 36 -28.60 27.97 20.94
C PHE A 36 -30.09 27.96 20.62
N SER A 37 -30.73 26.80 20.45
CA SER A 37 -32.17 26.69 20.17
C SER A 37 -32.98 26.92 21.46
N PRO A 38 -33.78 27.99 21.59
CA PRO A 38 -34.52 28.28 22.83
C PRO A 38 -35.52 27.20 23.25
N ILE A 39 -35.99 26.40 22.29
CA ILE A 39 -36.88 25.25 22.55
C ILE A 39 -36.21 24.18 23.44
N ILE A 40 -34.88 24.13 23.48
CA ILE A 40 -34.09 23.17 24.27
C ILE A 40 -33.69 23.81 25.59
N ASN A 41 -34.67 23.96 26.47
CA ASN A 41 -34.47 24.45 27.83
C ASN A 41 -34.89 23.38 28.85
N MET A 42 -34.47 23.56 30.10
CA MET A 42 -34.69 22.56 31.15
C MET A 42 -36.17 22.34 31.46
N ASP A 43 -37.00 23.39 31.35
CA ASP A 43 -38.43 23.30 31.62
C ASP A 43 -39.14 22.40 30.58
N ASN A 44 -38.89 22.64 29.29
CA ASN A 44 -39.41 21.80 28.21
C ASN A 44 -38.92 20.36 28.32
N ILE A 45 -37.63 20.16 28.64
CA ILE A 45 -37.05 18.81 28.82
C ILE A 45 -37.74 18.07 29.97
N ASN A 46 -37.96 18.73 31.10
CA ASN A 46 -38.65 18.13 32.25
C ASN A 46 -40.12 17.82 31.92
N ASN A 47 -40.82 18.71 31.22
CA ASN A 47 -42.21 18.53 30.82
C ASN A 47 -42.40 17.43 29.77
N ILE A 48 -41.44 17.23 28.88
CA ILE A 48 -41.43 16.09 27.94
C ILE A 48 -41.17 14.79 28.71
N ASN A 49 -40.16 14.79 29.59
CA ASN A 49 -39.75 13.58 30.31
C ASN A 49 -40.77 13.13 31.37
N SER A 50 -41.62 14.02 31.88
CA SER A 50 -42.66 13.68 32.89
C SER A 50 -43.74 12.74 32.37
N PHE A 51 -43.84 12.56 31.04
CA PHE A 51 -44.73 11.58 30.41
C PHE A 51 -44.30 10.13 30.63
N PHE A 52 -43.03 9.89 31.00
CA PHE A 52 -42.47 8.54 31.15
C PHE A 52 -42.37 8.10 32.62
N ASN A 53 -42.42 6.78 32.86
CA ASN A 53 -42.29 6.18 34.19
C ASN A 53 -40.80 5.99 34.60
N GLU A 54 -40.56 5.71 35.89
CA GLU A 54 -39.25 5.72 36.57
C GLU A 54 -38.04 5.15 35.79
N ASN A 55 -36.85 5.69 36.10
CA ASN A 55 -35.56 5.37 35.49
C ASN A 55 -35.16 3.88 35.68
N TYR A 56 -34.49 3.31 34.67
CA TYR A 56 -33.71 2.08 34.86
C TYR A 56 -32.49 2.33 35.78
N SER A 57 -32.18 1.40 36.69
CA SER A 57 -31.32 1.66 37.87
C SER A 57 -29.80 1.77 37.66
N LEU A 58 -29.22 1.44 36.49
CA LEU A 58 -27.76 1.47 36.33
C LEU A 58 -27.25 1.75 34.89
N PHE A 59 -27.21 0.75 34.00
CA PHE A 59 -26.58 0.89 32.67
C PHE A 59 -27.49 1.58 31.62
N MET A 60 -28.80 1.57 31.87
CA MET A 60 -29.83 2.12 30.97
C MET A 60 -30.32 3.50 31.43
N SER A 61 -29.52 4.26 32.18
CA SER A 61 -29.89 5.60 32.67
C SER A 61 -30.14 6.63 31.56
N LEU A 62 -29.75 6.30 30.33
CA LEU A 62 -30.06 7.05 29.12
C LEU A 62 -31.45 6.74 28.54
N PHE A 63 -32.19 5.81 29.15
CA PHE A 63 -33.49 5.33 28.67
C PHE A 63 -34.56 5.42 29.77
N TYR A 64 -35.81 5.67 29.33
CA TYR A 64 -37.02 5.60 30.14
C TYR A 64 -37.86 4.37 29.79
N LYS A 65 -38.64 3.89 30.75
CA LYS A 65 -39.67 2.87 30.51
C LYS A 65 -41.00 3.55 30.18
N TYR A 66 -41.67 3.09 29.12
CA TYR A 66 -43.03 3.51 28.80
C TYR A 66 -44.04 2.48 29.32
N ASN A 67 -44.88 2.89 30.28
CA ASN A 67 -45.85 2.02 30.98
C ASN A 67 -45.18 0.76 31.63
N ASP A 68 -45.96 -0.27 31.94
CA ASP A 68 -45.46 -1.52 32.55
C ASP A 68 -44.86 -2.53 31.57
N TYR A 69 -44.86 -2.23 30.26
CA TYR A 69 -44.38 -3.10 29.18
C TYR A 69 -42.87 -2.92 28.90
N PRO A 70 -42.19 -3.86 28.21
CA PRO A 70 -40.75 -3.80 27.91
C PRO A 70 -40.43 -2.82 26.75
N ILE A 71 -41.09 -1.66 26.75
CA ILE A 71 -40.92 -0.60 25.76
C ILE A 71 -40.05 0.48 26.40
N PHE A 72 -39.01 0.91 25.68
CA PHE A 72 -38.11 1.96 26.15
C PHE A 72 -37.97 3.12 25.17
N VAL A 73 -37.64 4.29 25.71
CA VAL A 73 -37.44 5.55 24.97
C VAL A 73 -36.12 6.17 25.41
N VAL A 74 -35.40 6.82 24.50
CA VAL A 74 -34.19 7.58 24.86
C VAL A 74 -34.59 8.85 25.59
N LYS A 75 -33.98 9.09 26.76
CA LYS A 75 -34.22 10.27 27.58
C LYS A 75 -33.83 11.55 26.82
N SER A 76 -34.67 12.57 26.91
CA SER A 76 -34.29 13.93 26.48
C SER A 76 -33.36 14.52 27.54
N ASP A 77 -32.10 14.79 27.18
CA ASP A 77 -31.06 15.24 28.11
C ASP A 77 -30.13 16.26 27.41
N PRO A 78 -29.88 17.45 28.00
CA PRO A 78 -28.89 18.39 27.46
C PRO A 78 -27.53 17.75 27.21
N PHE A 79 -27.13 16.77 28.02
CA PHE A 79 -25.89 16.04 27.79
C PHE A 79 -25.90 15.26 26.47
N LEU A 80 -26.95 14.48 26.20
CA LEU A 80 -27.06 13.67 24.98
C LEU A 80 -27.26 14.54 23.73
N ILE A 81 -28.09 15.58 23.83
CA ILE A 81 -28.44 16.45 22.71
C ILE A 81 -27.26 17.36 22.32
N VAL A 82 -26.60 17.95 23.32
CA VAL A 82 -25.62 19.02 23.09
C VAL A 82 -24.19 18.56 23.39
N TRP A 83 -23.91 18.17 24.63
CA TRP A 83 -22.53 18.04 25.11
C TRP A 83 -21.81 16.82 24.53
N LEU A 84 -22.47 15.67 24.46
CA LEU A 84 -21.91 14.44 23.91
C LEU A 84 -21.47 14.63 22.44
N PRO A 85 -22.32 15.10 21.50
CA PRO A 85 -21.89 15.33 20.12
C PRO A 85 -20.84 16.45 19.99
N LEU A 86 -20.87 17.46 20.86
CA LEU A 86 -19.90 18.56 20.85
C LEU A 86 -18.51 18.09 21.27
N ILE A 87 -18.42 17.39 22.40
CA ILE A 87 -17.15 16.88 22.96
C ILE A 87 -16.56 15.85 22.00
N THR A 88 -17.35 14.88 21.57
CA THR A 88 -16.87 13.79 20.70
C THR A 88 -16.47 14.30 19.32
N GLY A 89 -17.27 15.16 18.69
CA GLY A 89 -16.94 15.79 17.41
C GLY A 89 -15.66 16.62 17.49
N SER A 90 -15.52 17.45 18.53
CA SER A 90 -14.34 18.30 18.71
C SER A 90 -13.05 17.50 18.96
N ILE A 91 -13.11 16.47 19.82
CA ILE A 91 -11.96 15.59 20.08
C ILE A 91 -11.53 14.87 18.81
N ILE A 92 -12.49 14.31 18.04
CA ILE A 92 -12.18 13.59 16.81
C ILE A 92 -11.56 14.53 15.78
N ILE A 93 -12.09 15.75 15.59
CA ILE A 93 -11.50 16.75 14.69
C ILE A 93 -10.04 17.04 15.09
N ALA A 94 -9.78 17.31 16.37
CA ALA A 94 -8.43 17.60 16.86
C ALA A 94 -7.45 16.44 16.59
N LEU A 95 -7.87 15.20 16.87
CA LEU A 95 -7.08 14.00 16.64
C LEU A 95 -6.83 13.75 15.14
N LEU A 96 -7.83 13.97 14.29
CA LEU A 96 -7.70 13.79 12.84
C LEU A 96 -6.84 14.89 12.20
N ILE A 97 -6.93 16.15 12.65
CA ILE A 97 -6.03 17.24 12.22
C ILE A 97 -4.59 16.88 12.57
N TRP A 98 -4.33 16.49 13.83
CA TRP A 98 -3.01 16.03 14.26
C TRP A 98 -2.51 14.87 13.39
N ARG A 99 -3.42 13.93 13.06
CA ARG A 99 -3.10 12.79 12.21
C ARG A 99 -2.77 13.18 10.78
N ILE A 100 -3.52 14.11 10.16
CA ILE A 100 -3.21 14.63 8.82
C ILE A 100 -1.83 15.29 8.81
N ILE A 101 -1.51 16.09 9.84
CA ILE A 101 -0.20 16.75 9.96
C ILE A 101 0.92 15.71 10.02
N LEU A 102 0.79 14.71 10.91
CA LEU A 102 1.73 13.60 11.01
C LEU A 102 1.84 12.80 9.70
N HIS A 103 0.72 12.57 9.01
CA HIS A 103 0.70 11.83 7.75
C HIS A 103 1.36 12.64 6.61
N THR A 104 1.23 13.96 6.64
CA THR A 104 1.82 14.85 5.62
C THR A 104 3.32 15.05 5.84
N ILE A 105 3.76 15.13 7.10
CA ILE A 105 5.16 15.32 7.47
C ILE A 105 5.93 13.99 7.45
N GLY A 106 5.33 12.93 7.99
CA GLY A 106 5.96 11.63 8.24
C GLY A 106 6.11 10.73 7.01
N TYR A 107 5.26 10.85 5.99
CA TYR A 107 5.36 10.05 4.77
C TYR A 107 6.17 10.73 3.67
N LYS A 108 7.12 11.59 4.04
CA LYS A 108 8.17 12.01 3.11
C LYS A 108 9.11 10.83 2.90
N THR A 109 9.09 10.27 1.69
CA THR A 109 9.94 9.14 1.29
C THR A 109 11.42 9.49 1.35
N LYS A 110 11.77 10.78 1.43
CA LYS A 110 13.14 11.30 1.54
C LYS A 110 13.28 12.23 2.76
N ASN A 111 14.38 12.10 3.48
CA ASN A 111 14.74 13.06 4.53
C ASN A 111 15.15 14.42 3.92
N ARG A 112 15.36 15.46 4.75
CA ARG A 112 15.83 16.79 4.28
C ARG A 112 17.16 16.75 3.50
N LYS A 113 17.93 15.67 3.63
CA LYS A 113 19.20 15.43 2.92
C LYS A 113 19.03 14.59 1.64
N GLY A 114 17.80 14.23 1.25
CA GLY A 114 17.51 13.45 0.04
C GLY A 114 17.62 11.93 0.18
N ASN A 115 18.02 11.41 1.35
CA ASN A 115 18.16 9.97 1.57
C ASN A 115 16.78 9.33 1.75
N SER A 116 16.55 8.23 1.04
CA SER A 116 15.36 7.40 1.21
C SER A 116 15.36 6.80 2.62
N THR A 117 14.44 7.26 3.46
CA THR A 117 14.25 6.70 4.80
C THR A 117 13.10 5.71 4.77
N VAL A 118 13.34 4.48 5.25
CA VAL A 118 12.28 3.52 5.58
C VAL A 118 11.55 4.04 6.80
N VAL A 119 10.67 5.01 6.61
CA VAL A 119 9.65 5.33 7.61
C VAL A 119 8.79 4.09 7.66
N ARG A 120 8.68 3.37 8.78
CA ARG A 120 7.83 2.16 8.92
C ARG A 120 6.37 2.53 8.58
N PRO A 121 5.92 2.47 7.31
CA PRO A 121 4.68 3.13 6.90
C PRO A 121 3.49 2.23 7.22
N ILE A 122 3.74 0.92 7.26
CA ILE A 122 2.78 -0.15 7.47
C ILE A 122 2.08 0.03 8.83
N ARG A 123 2.83 0.13 9.94
CA ARG A 123 2.21 0.24 11.27
C ARG A 123 1.47 1.57 11.47
N SER A 124 2.05 2.68 11.00
CA SER A 124 1.39 3.98 11.12
C SER A 124 0.12 4.04 10.26
N TYR A 125 0.14 3.48 9.05
CA TYR A 125 -1.05 3.45 8.20
C TYR A 125 -2.16 2.57 8.81
N GLN A 126 -1.82 1.40 9.39
CA GLN A 126 -2.77 0.52 10.11
C GLN A 126 -3.45 1.25 11.25
N ILE A 127 -2.65 1.93 12.07
CA ILE A 127 -3.16 2.70 13.20
C ILE A 127 -4.13 3.79 12.69
N THR A 128 -3.81 4.44 11.57
CA THR A 128 -4.73 5.43 10.97
C THR A 128 -6.05 4.79 10.57
N MET A 129 -6.03 3.63 9.91
CA MET A 129 -7.26 2.97 9.47
C MET A 129 -8.10 2.49 10.64
N ILE A 130 -7.47 1.84 11.63
CA ILE A 130 -8.15 1.36 12.84
C ILE A 130 -8.80 2.54 13.58
N LEU A 131 -8.09 3.65 13.73
CA LEU A 131 -8.64 4.86 14.34
C LEU A 131 -9.80 5.44 13.54
N CYS A 132 -9.71 5.49 12.21
CA CYS A 132 -10.79 6.04 11.37
C CYS A 132 -12.06 5.16 11.45
N TRP A 133 -11.92 3.83 11.39
CA TRP A 133 -13.04 2.90 11.58
C TRP A 133 -13.67 3.04 12.97
N PHE A 134 -12.84 3.10 14.02
CA PHE A 134 -13.30 3.29 15.39
C PHE A 134 -14.07 4.61 15.56
N PHE A 135 -13.51 5.73 15.10
CA PHE A 135 -14.15 7.04 15.19
C PHE A 135 -15.42 7.14 14.36
N MET A 136 -15.46 6.52 13.18
CA MET A 136 -16.68 6.47 12.36
C MET A 136 -17.80 5.74 13.10
N PHE A 137 -17.53 4.55 13.63
CA PHE A 137 -18.51 3.77 14.40
C PHE A 137 -18.97 4.53 15.65
N PHE A 138 -18.03 5.15 16.37
CA PHE A 138 -18.32 5.93 17.55
C PHE A 138 -19.20 7.17 17.24
N LEU A 139 -18.90 7.89 16.15
CA LEU A 139 -19.73 9.02 15.69
C LEU A 139 -21.13 8.58 15.28
N ILE A 140 -21.30 7.41 14.66
CA ILE A 140 -22.63 6.87 14.30
C ILE A 140 -23.45 6.60 15.56
N ILE A 141 -22.85 6.01 16.60
CA ILE A 141 -23.53 5.76 17.89
C ILE A 141 -23.95 7.09 18.52
N VAL A 142 -23.02 8.05 18.61
CA VAL A 142 -23.30 9.37 19.17
C VAL A 142 -24.39 10.08 18.38
N ALA A 143 -24.32 10.09 17.05
CA ALA A 143 -25.33 10.71 16.20
C ALA A 143 -26.72 10.10 16.42
N THR A 144 -26.79 8.77 16.52
CA THR A 144 -28.05 8.06 16.81
C THR A 144 -28.60 8.45 18.16
N LEU A 145 -27.80 8.39 19.23
CA LEU A 145 -28.24 8.73 20.59
C LEU A 145 -28.66 10.20 20.72
N SER A 146 -27.85 11.12 20.20
CA SER A 146 -28.13 12.56 20.23
C SER A 146 -29.41 12.89 19.50
N TYR A 147 -29.67 12.24 18.37
CA TYR A 147 -30.91 12.47 17.68
C TYR A 147 -32.10 11.86 18.42
N LEU A 148 -32.02 10.61 18.87
CA LEU A 148 -33.15 9.99 19.57
C LEU A 148 -33.55 10.83 20.79
N SER A 149 -32.56 11.39 21.51
CA SER A 149 -32.78 12.34 22.59
C SER A 149 -33.36 13.70 22.13
N ALA A 150 -32.99 14.17 20.93
CA ALA A 150 -33.48 15.42 20.34
C ALA A 150 -34.81 15.30 19.58
N SER A 151 -35.26 14.07 19.30
CA SER A 151 -36.44 13.78 18.47
C SER A 151 -37.73 14.52 18.88
N PRO A 152 -38.07 14.71 20.18
CA PRO A 152 -39.27 15.47 20.52
C PRO A 152 -39.20 16.94 20.05
N PHE A 153 -38.03 17.55 20.07
CA PHE A 153 -37.82 18.92 19.60
C PHE A 153 -37.74 19.02 18.07
N LEU A 154 -37.22 17.98 17.44
CA LEU A 154 -37.01 17.93 15.98
C LEU A 154 -38.22 17.41 15.21
N THR A 155 -39.10 16.62 15.79
CA THR A 155 -40.22 15.99 15.04
C THR A 155 -41.54 16.09 15.77
N GLY A 156 -41.56 16.60 17.01
CA GLY A 156 -42.74 16.54 17.87
C GLY A 156 -43.08 15.11 18.32
N ALA A 157 -42.17 14.15 18.16
CA ALA A 157 -42.40 12.74 18.43
C ALA A 157 -41.16 12.09 19.07
N THR A 158 -41.38 11.02 19.83
CA THR A 158 -40.33 10.20 20.46
C THR A 158 -40.41 8.77 19.99
N TRP A 159 -39.24 8.16 19.79
CA TRP A 159 -39.12 6.77 19.34
C TRP A 159 -39.24 5.80 20.51
N TYR A 160 -40.15 4.84 20.35
CA TYR A 160 -40.31 3.70 21.24
C TYR A 160 -39.63 2.49 20.65
N PHE A 161 -38.85 1.79 21.46
CA PHE A 161 -38.20 0.56 21.08
C PHE A 161 -38.76 -0.57 21.92
N ASP A 162 -39.35 -1.57 21.25
CA ASP A 162 -39.87 -2.76 21.87
C ASP A 162 -38.88 -3.92 21.69
N LEU A 163 -38.37 -4.45 22.80
CA LEU A 163 -37.48 -5.61 22.78
C LEU A 163 -38.18 -6.91 22.33
N SER A 164 -39.50 -6.96 22.41
CA SER A 164 -40.32 -8.13 22.08
C SER A 164 -40.78 -8.15 20.61
N ASN A 165 -41.22 -7.00 20.08
CA ASN A 165 -41.69 -6.88 18.69
C ASN A 165 -40.65 -6.31 17.71
N GLY A 166 -39.49 -5.83 18.20
CA GLY A 166 -38.29 -5.48 17.43
C GLY A 166 -38.38 -4.25 16.52
N ALA A 167 -39.58 -3.74 16.24
CA ALA A 167 -39.79 -2.56 15.40
C ALA A 167 -39.90 -1.30 16.27
N PRO A 168 -39.23 -0.19 15.89
CA PRO A 168 -39.47 1.09 16.52
C PRO A 168 -40.87 1.61 16.17
N SER A 169 -41.56 2.20 17.15
CA SER A 169 -42.92 2.71 16.99
C SER A 169 -43.08 4.12 17.52
N LEU A 170 -44.18 4.77 17.15
CA LEU A 170 -44.66 6.04 17.70
C LEU A 170 -46.05 5.83 18.32
N THR A 171 -46.36 6.56 19.38
CA THR A 171 -47.70 6.53 20.00
C THR A 171 -48.39 7.87 19.85
N GLU A 172 -49.67 7.85 19.47
CA GLU A 172 -50.47 9.07 19.25
C GLU A 172 -50.56 9.93 20.52
N GLU A 173 -50.67 9.29 21.70
CA GLU A 173 -50.68 9.95 23.00
C GLU A 173 -49.41 10.78 23.24
N SER A 174 -48.24 10.23 22.91
CA SER A 174 -46.99 10.95 23.09
C SER A 174 -46.83 12.12 22.14
N ILE A 175 -47.29 11.98 20.90
CA ILE A 175 -47.26 13.07 19.91
C ILE A 175 -48.15 14.21 20.38
N LYS A 176 -49.36 13.91 20.88
CA LYS A 176 -50.27 14.92 21.45
C LYS A 176 -49.67 15.60 22.68
N HIS A 177 -49.07 14.83 23.60
CA HIS A 177 -48.39 15.39 24.77
C HIS A 177 -47.26 16.34 24.36
N ILE A 178 -46.33 15.89 23.51
CA ILE A 178 -45.18 16.70 23.07
C ILE A 178 -45.64 17.94 22.29
N ALA A 179 -46.64 17.80 21.41
CA ALA A 179 -47.20 18.93 20.67
C ALA A 179 -47.82 19.99 21.60
N SER A 180 -48.48 19.57 22.69
CA SER A 180 -49.03 20.50 23.68
C SER A 180 -47.94 21.20 24.51
N VAL A 181 -46.87 20.50 24.87
CA VAL A 181 -45.74 21.07 25.62
C VAL A 181 -44.97 22.10 24.79
N LEU A 182 -44.84 21.86 23.48
CA LEU A 182 -44.02 22.66 22.55
C LEU A 182 -44.85 23.61 21.67
N GLU A 183 -46.11 23.86 22.03
CA GLU A 183 -47.03 24.67 21.23
C GLU A 183 -46.45 26.07 20.95
N GLY A 184 -46.38 26.45 19.67
CA GLY A 184 -45.83 27.74 19.23
C GLY A 184 -44.30 27.88 19.35
N GLN A 185 -43.59 26.89 19.90
CA GLN A 185 -42.15 26.96 20.14
C GLN A 185 -41.29 26.26 19.07
N PHE A 186 -41.90 25.45 18.20
CA PHE A 186 -41.20 24.74 17.13
C PHE A 186 -40.32 25.66 16.26
N SER A 187 -40.75 26.89 15.96
CA SER A 187 -39.95 27.87 15.21
C SER A 187 -38.63 28.29 15.89
N GLN A 188 -38.44 27.94 17.17
CA GLN A 188 -37.24 28.22 17.95
C GLN A 188 -36.18 27.10 17.84
N CYS A 189 -36.40 26.07 17.01
CA CYS A 189 -35.36 25.09 16.69
C CYS A 189 -34.49 25.59 15.52
N TYR A 190 -33.18 25.72 15.76
CA TYR A 190 -32.22 26.28 14.79
C TYR A 190 -31.47 25.22 13.98
N TRP A 191 -31.78 23.93 14.13
CA TRP A 191 -31.13 22.90 13.32
C TRP A 191 -31.48 23.07 11.84
N LEU A 192 -30.50 22.94 10.95
CA LEU A 192 -30.65 23.29 9.53
C LEU A 192 -31.76 22.52 8.80
N SER A 193 -31.91 21.23 9.11
CA SER A 193 -33.01 20.45 8.52
C SER A 193 -34.38 20.88 9.04
N PHE A 194 -34.45 21.49 10.23
CA PHE A 194 -35.65 22.04 10.86
C PHE A 194 -36.32 23.13 10.05
N ALA A 195 -35.53 23.98 9.41
CA ALA A 195 -36.03 25.00 8.51
C ALA A 195 -36.86 24.41 7.34
N TRP A 196 -36.65 23.13 6.99
CA TRP A 196 -37.39 22.47 5.91
C TRP A 196 -38.72 21.84 6.34
N PHE A 197 -39.01 21.70 7.64
CA PHE A 197 -40.20 20.98 8.11
C PHE A 197 -41.01 21.70 9.20
N SER A 198 -40.56 22.85 9.69
CA SER A 198 -41.26 23.61 10.75
C SER A 198 -42.75 23.87 10.48
N SER A 199 -43.16 23.92 9.21
CA SER A 199 -44.54 24.11 8.75
C SER A 199 -45.36 22.81 8.59
N SER A 200 -44.72 21.63 8.65
CA SER A 200 -45.30 20.33 8.28
C SER A 200 -45.51 19.38 9.46
N ASN A 201 -45.39 19.84 10.71
CA ASN A 201 -45.56 19.00 11.90
C ASN A 201 -46.94 18.33 11.99
N SER A 202 -47.97 18.94 11.40
CA SER A 202 -49.32 18.37 11.31
C SER A 202 -49.44 17.24 10.26
N ALA A 203 -48.49 17.13 9.32
CA ALA A 203 -48.51 16.11 8.27
C ALA A 203 -48.19 14.71 8.81
N ILE A 204 -47.41 14.59 9.89
CA ILE A 204 -47.08 13.31 10.53
C ILE A 204 -48.33 12.64 11.11
N LEU A 205 -49.29 13.45 11.60
CA LEU A 205 -50.54 12.98 12.21
C LEU A 205 -51.61 12.59 11.16
N THR A 206 -51.49 13.08 9.92
CA THR A 206 -52.48 12.85 8.85
C THR A 206 -52.01 11.82 7.82
N GLU A 207 -50.75 11.40 7.86
CA GLU A 207 -50.17 10.46 6.92
C GLU A 207 -50.56 9.00 7.27
N SER A 208 -51.23 8.33 6.35
CA SER A 208 -51.75 6.97 6.55
C SER A 208 -50.78 5.86 6.15
N THR A 209 -49.75 6.19 5.36
CA THR A 209 -48.78 5.19 4.89
C THR A 209 -47.56 5.14 5.80
N VAL A 210 -47.29 3.96 6.36
CA VAL A 210 -46.14 3.71 7.25
C VAL A 210 -44.84 4.23 6.63
N PHE A 211 -44.58 3.94 5.36
CA PHE A 211 -43.38 4.40 4.66
C PHE A 211 -43.20 5.93 4.67
N ASN A 212 -44.25 6.70 4.40
CA ASN A 212 -44.16 8.16 4.39
C ASN A 212 -43.96 8.72 5.81
N VAL A 213 -44.60 8.11 6.82
CA VAL A 213 -44.35 8.44 8.23
C VAL A 213 -42.87 8.26 8.56
N TRP A 214 -42.26 7.13 8.17
CA TRP A 214 -40.82 6.90 8.33
C TRP A 214 -39.95 7.94 7.62
N MET A 215 -40.31 8.33 6.39
CA MET A 215 -39.59 9.36 5.64
C MET A 215 -39.66 10.72 6.33
N TRP A 216 -40.82 11.12 6.84
CA TRP A 216 -41.00 12.38 7.57
C TRP A 216 -40.16 12.41 8.86
N ILE A 217 -40.11 11.29 9.59
CA ILE A 217 -39.33 11.21 10.83
C ILE A 217 -37.83 11.14 10.56
N LEU A 218 -37.39 10.53 9.45
CA LEU A 218 -35.97 10.48 9.08
C LEU A 218 -35.46 11.77 8.43
N MET A 219 -36.37 12.63 7.94
CA MET A 219 -36.00 13.85 7.23
C MET A 219 -35.08 14.79 8.02
N PRO A 220 -35.26 15.02 9.34
CA PRO A 220 -34.35 15.86 10.11
C PRO A 220 -32.94 15.28 10.30
N PHE A 221 -32.73 14.00 9.96
CA PHE A 221 -31.41 13.34 9.96
C PHE A 221 -30.72 13.36 8.60
N ILE A 222 -31.39 13.82 7.53
CA ILE A 222 -30.93 13.55 6.16
C ILE A 222 -29.50 14.04 5.90
N LEU A 223 -29.14 15.19 6.49
CA LEU A 223 -27.79 15.74 6.41
C LEU A 223 -26.77 14.80 7.08
N GLN A 224 -27.04 14.33 8.29
CA GLN A 224 -26.17 13.39 9.01
C GLN A 224 -26.04 12.06 8.26
N ILE A 225 -27.14 11.52 7.70
CA ILE A 225 -27.12 10.28 6.91
C ILE A 225 -26.20 10.41 5.70
N ILE A 226 -26.27 11.54 4.97
CA ILE A 226 -25.38 11.81 3.84
C ILE A 226 -23.91 11.79 4.29
N PHE A 227 -23.59 12.43 5.42
CA PHE A 227 -22.21 12.47 5.92
C PHE A 227 -21.73 11.14 6.52
N ILE A 228 -22.63 10.32 7.08
CA ILE A 228 -22.33 8.93 7.47
C ILE A 228 -21.92 8.12 6.24
N VAL A 229 -22.71 8.19 5.16
CA VAL A 229 -22.43 7.47 3.91
C VAL A 229 -21.12 7.96 3.28
N LEU A 230 -20.90 9.28 3.24
CA LEU A 230 -19.65 9.85 2.72
C LEU A 230 -18.43 9.41 3.54
N SER A 231 -18.54 9.41 4.87
CA SER A 231 -17.47 8.93 5.76
C SER A 231 -17.20 7.43 5.57
N PHE A 232 -18.23 6.63 5.35
CA PHE A 232 -18.10 5.20 5.07
C PHE A 232 -17.39 4.95 3.74
N ILE A 233 -17.83 5.60 2.65
CA ILE A 233 -17.17 5.52 1.34
C ILE A 233 -15.72 5.99 1.44
N GLY A 234 -15.46 7.08 2.18
CA GLY A 234 -14.11 7.59 2.43
C GLY A 234 -13.22 6.57 3.12
N THR A 235 -13.73 5.92 4.16
CA THR A 235 -13.00 4.90 4.94
C THR A 235 -12.67 3.67 4.10
N ILE A 236 -13.63 3.15 3.30
CA ILE A 236 -13.38 2.05 2.36
C ILE A 236 -12.35 2.44 1.30
N CYS A 237 -12.48 3.64 0.71
CA CYS A 237 -11.54 4.12 -0.31
C CYS A 237 -10.11 4.24 0.24
N GLY A 238 -9.97 4.69 1.49
CA GLY A 238 -8.72 4.69 2.24
C GLY A 238 -8.15 3.28 2.35
N GLU A 239 -8.95 2.34 2.84
CA GLU A 239 -8.55 0.93 3.00
C GLU A 239 -8.07 0.28 1.70
N CYS A 240 -8.77 0.47 0.59
CA CYS A 240 -8.33 -0.05 -0.70
C CYS A 240 -7.00 0.56 -1.19
N SER A 241 -6.57 1.70 -0.66
CA SER A 241 -5.29 2.32 -1.02
C SER A 241 -4.07 1.69 -0.34
N TRP A 242 -4.30 0.86 0.68
CA TRP A 242 -3.29 0.09 1.41
C TRP A 242 -2.31 -0.66 0.48
N GLY A 243 -2.86 -1.43 -0.47
CA GLY A 243 -2.07 -2.26 -1.39
C GLY A 243 -1.15 -1.43 -2.30
N THR A 244 -1.64 -0.28 -2.75
CA THR A 244 -0.90 0.64 -3.63
C THR A 244 0.23 1.34 -2.90
N ILE A 245 0.01 1.75 -1.64
CA ILE A 245 1.04 2.38 -0.81
C ILE A 245 2.20 1.41 -0.56
N ASN A 246 1.89 0.15 -0.23
CA ASN A 246 2.91 -0.86 0.04
C ASN A 246 3.79 -1.12 -1.20
N LYS A 247 3.16 -1.25 -2.38
CA LYS A 247 3.88 -1.36 -3.66
C LYS A 247 4.75 -0.14 -3.95
N SER A 248 4.26 1.08 -3.69
CA SER A 248 5.01 2.31 -3.94
C SER A 248 6.22 2.50 -3.02
N VAL A 249 6.10 2.14 -1.74
CA VAL A 249 7.18 2.24 -0.75
C VAL A 249 8.27 1.21 -1.04
N LEU A 250 7.90 -0.03 -1.35
CA LEU A 250 8.85 -1.05 -1.79
C LEU A 250 9.61 -0.59 -3.04
N ARG A 251 8.87 -0.06 -4.03
CA ARG A 251 9.46 0.51 -5.25
C ARG A 251 10.45 1.66 -4.97
N ASP A 252 10.14 2.56 -4.04
CA ASP A 252 11.01 3.70 -3.71
C ASP A 252 12.24 3.31 -2.87
N ILE A 253 12.14 2.26 -2.05
CA ILE A 253 13.28 1.64 -1.36
C ILE A 253 14.20 0.99 -2.40
N ASP A 254 13.62 0.29 -3.38
CA ASP A 254 14.36 -0.40 -4.45
C ASP A 254 14.99 0.55 -5.48
N MET A 255 14.41 1.74 -5.65
CA MET A 255 14.94 2.81 -6.51
C MET A 255 16.06 3.64 -5.86
N SER A 256 16.41 3.41 -4.60
CA SER A 256 17.65 3.98 -4.05
C SER A 256 18.84 3.32 -4.75
N SER A 257 19.51 4.10 -5.60
CA SER A 257 20.56 3.63 -6.51
C SER A 257 21.88 3.29 -5.81
N GLU A 258 22.00 3.47 -4.50
CA GLU A 258 23.25 3.23 -3.77
C GLU A 258 22.93 2.71 -2.38
N GLY A 259 23.03 1.39 -2.23
CA GLY A 259 22.99 0.75 -0.92
C GLY A 259 23.85 -0.49 -1.01
N ASN A 260 25.06 -0.43 -0.45
CA ASN A 260 25.88 -1.61 -0.21
C ASN A 260 25.01 -2.68 0.46
N VAL A 261 24.59 -3.68 -0.32
CA VAL A 261 23.79 -4.80 0.14
C VAL A 261 24.70 -5.63 1.04
N LYS A 262 24.81 -5.26 2.32
CA LYS A 262 25.53 -6.06 3.32
C LYS A 262 24.77 -7.36 3.48
N ILE A 263 25.41 -8.47 3.13
CA ILE A 263 24.88 -9.82 3.29
C ILE A 263 24.70 -10.09 4.79
N SER A 264 23.47 -10.01 5.26
CA SER A 264 23.13 -10.17 6.69
C SER A 264 22.73 -11.61 7.06
N ASN A 265 22.32 -12.41 6.08
CA ASN A 265 21.84 -13.78 6.31
C ASN A 265 22.98 -14.79 6.16
N ASN A 266 23.17 -15.66 7.15
CA ASN A 266 24.18 -16.71 7.14
C ASN A 266 23.99 -17.72 5.99
N LEU A 267 22.74 -17.97 5.58
CA LEU A 267 22.45 -18.90 4.48
C LEU A 267 22.90 -18.34 3.12
N SER A 268 22.68 -17.03 2.88
CA SER A 268 23.16 -16.39 1.66
C SER A 268 24.68 -16.23 1.68
N LYS A 269 25.30 -15.91 2.83
CA LYS A 269 26.76 -15.93 2.95
C LYS A 269 27.38 -17.27 2.56
N LYS A 270 26.80 -18.37 3.05
CA LYS A 270 27.27 -19.74 2.73
C LYS A 270 27.22 -20.06 1.23
N LEU A 271 26.25 -19.50 0.51
CA LEU A 271 26.12 -19.66 -0.94
C LEU A 271 27.13 -18.81 -1.73
N ILE A 272 27.58 -17.67 -1.18
CA ILE A 272 28.32 -16.63 -1.92
C ILE A 272 29.85 -16.69 -1.66
N GLU A 273 30.32 -17.06 -0.47
CA GLU A 273 31.70 -16.78 -0.01
C GLU A 273 32.83 -17.71 -0.53
N LYS A 274 32.59 -18.64 -1.46
CA LYS A 274 33.61 -19.62 -1.85
C LYS A 274 34.55 -19.14 -2.97
N LYS A 275 35.34 -18.08 -2.74
CA LYS A 275 36.40 -17.67 -3.68
C LYS A 275 37.54 -18.69 -3.74
N VAL A 276 38.15 -18.82 -4.91
CA VAL A 276 39.30 -19.69 -5.15
C VAL A 276 40.55 -19.04 -4.57
N ASP A 277 41.25 -19.75 -3.69
CA ASP A 277 42.57 -19.30 -3.21
C ASP A 277 43.65 -19.68 -4.23
N LEU A 278 44.08 -18.70 -5.03
CA LEU A 278 45.11 -18.87 -6.07
C LEU A 278 46.46 -19.31 -5.51
N ASN A 279 46.71 -19.17 -4.20
CA ASN A 279 47.94 -19.62 -3.58
C ASN A 279 47.97 -21.13 -3.32
N ARG A 280 46.80 -21.80 -3.34
CA ARG A 280 46.66 -23.25 -3.08
C ARG A 280 46.57 -24.09 -4.35
N VAL A 281 46.44 -23.46 -5.53
CA VAL A 281 46.28 -24.13 -6.82
C VAL A 281 47.66 -24.37 -7.45
N SER A 282 47.88 -25.59 -7.99
CA SER A 282 49.12 -25.92 -8.68
C SER A 282 49.27 -25.13 -9.99
N SER A 283 50.51 -24.93 -10.44
CA SER A 283 50.77 -24.15 -11.67
C SER A 283 50.14 -24.78 -12.93
N SER A 284 50.11 -26.10 -13.03
CA SER A 284 49.52 -26.84 -14.17
C SER A 284 47.99 -26.74 -14.17
N GLU A 285 47.36 -26.83 -13.01
CA GLU A 285 45.92 -26.65 -12.86
C GLU A 285 45.49 -25.21 -13.19
N LEU A 286 46.29 -24.23 -12.78
CA LEU A 286 46.05 -22.83 -13.09
C LEU A 286 46.15 -22.54 -14.60
N GLN A 287 47.15 -23.13 -15.28
CA GLN A 287 47.28 -23.08 -16.74
C GLN A 287 46.05 -23.65 -17.44
N ALA A 288 45.63 -24.86 -17.09
CA ALA A 288 44.46 -25.51 -17.69
C ALA A 288 43.20 -24.65 -17.52
N ARG A 289 43.02 -24.04 -16.34
CA ARG A 289 41.88 -23.17 -16.03
C ARG A 289 41.89 -21.87 -16.83
N ILE A 290 43.07 -21.23 -17.00
CA ILE A 290 43.23 -20.01 -17.80
C ILE A 290 42.93 -20.28 -19.27
N LEU A 291 43.44 -21.38 -19.82
CA LEU A 291 43.17 -21.77 -21.21
C LEU A 291 41.68 -22.06 -21.42
N LEU A 292 41.05 -22.75 -20.47
CA LEU A 292 39.61 -23.02 -20.51
C LEU A 292 38.78 -21.73 -20.41
N PHE A 293 39.19 -20.78 -19.55
CA PHE A 293 38.57 -19.46 -19.45
C PHE A 293 38.55 -18.75 -20.81
N TYR A 294 39.70 -18.59 -21.47
CA TYR A 294 39.76 -17.88 -22.75
C TYR A 294 38.97 -18.60 -23.84
N LYS A 295 39.01 -19.94 -23.90
CA LYS A 295 38.18 -20.72 -24.85
C LYS A 295 36.68 -20.46 -24.63
N ASN A 296 36.22 -20.51 -23.38
CA ASN A 296 34.81 -20.29 -23.07
C ASN A 296 34.40 -18.82 -23.29
N PHE A 297 35.28 -17.88 -22.98
CA PHE A 297 35.03 -16.45 -23.16
C PHE A 297 34.96 -16.07 -24.64
N ILE A 298 35.84 -16.60 -25.49
CA ILE A 298 35.76 -16.43 -26.95
C ILE A 298 34.43 -17.00 -27.48
N LYS A 299 34.07 -18.23 -27.07
CA LYS A 299 32.80 -18.86 -27.47
C LYS A 299 31.58 -18.05 -27.05
N LEU A 300 31.59 -17.48 -25.84
CA LEU A 300 30.56 -16.57 -25.35
C LEU A 300 30.41 -15.36 -26.30
N LEU A 301 31.52 -14.67 -26.59
CA LEU A 301 31.49 -13.49 -27.45
C LEU A 301 31.04 -13.81 -28.88
N GLU A 302 31.43 -14.96 -29.43
CA GLU A 302 31.00 -15.43 -30.76
C GLU A 302 29.49 -15.75 -30.80
N SER A 303 28.99 -16.53 -29.86
CA SER A 303 27.56 -16.90 -29.79
C SER A 303 26.63 -15.72 -29.57
N SER A 304 27.13 -14.69 -28.86
CA SER A 304 26.46 -13.42 -28.62
C SER A 304 26.63 -12.37 -29.74
N ASN A 305 27.31 -12.69 -30.85
CA ASN A 305 27.64 -11.77 -31.96
C ASN A 305 28.47 -10.53 -31.55
N ASN A 306 29.31 -10.64 -30.53
CA ASN A 306 30.20 -9.58 -30.04
C ASN A 306 31.65 -9.78 -30.52
N THR A 307 31.86 -9.97 -31.82
CA THR A 307 33.21 -10.22 -32.37
C THR A 307 33.98 -8.94 -32.69
N ASN A 308 33.31 -7.78 -32.71
CA ASN A 308 33.91 -6.51 -33.13
C ASN A 308 34.55 -5.71 -31.98
N ILE A 309 34.37 -6.13 -30.73
CA ILE A 309 34.89 -5.42 -29.55
C ILE A 309 36.40 -5.70 -29.33
N PRO A 310 37.17 -4.74 -28.78
CA PRO A 310 38.61 -4.91 -28.54
C PRO A 310 38.96 -6.13 -27.69
N ILE A 311 38.14 -6.43 -26.67
CA ILE A 311 38.38 -7.52 -25.72
C ILE A 311 38.27 -8.91 -26.38
N TYR A 312 37.50 -9.05 -27.46
CA TYR A 312 37.45 -10.29 -28.25
C TYR A 312 38.80 -10.57 -28.92
N LYS A 313 39.38 -9.54 -29.55
CA LYS A 313 40.69 -9.63 -30.21
C LYS A 313 41.79 -9.91 -29.19
N GLU A 314 41.77 -9.23 -28.06
CA GLU A 314 42.72 -9.45 -26.96
C GLU A 314 42.63 -10.87 -26.39
N ALA A 315 41.41 -11.41 -26.21
CA ALA A 315 41.20 -12.77 -25.74
C ALA A 315 41.78 -13.83 -26.70
N ARG A 316 41.59 -13.65 -28.01
CA ARG A 316 42.17 -14.56 -29.02
C ARG A 316 43.70 -14.54 -29.01
N LEU A 317 44.29 -13.34 -29.04
CA LEU A 317 45.74 -13.17 -28.98
C LEU A 317 46.32 -13.77 -27.69
N SER A 318 45.61 -13.61 -26.57
CA SER A 318 46.02 -14.19 -25.28
C SER A 318 45.97 -15.71 -25.30
N LEU A 319 44.91 -16.31 -25.86
CA LEU A 319 44.78 -17.76 -25.98
C LEU A 319 45.90 -18.36 -26.85
N GLU A 320 46.18 -17.74 -28.00
CA GLU A 320 47.26 -18.15 -28.90
C GLU A 320 48.61 -18.06 -28.18
N LYS A 321 48.91 -16.92 -27.54
CA LYS A 321 50.14 -16.70 -26.78
C LYS A 321 50.34 -17.72 -25.67
N TYR A 322 49.31 -17.99 -24.87
CA TYR A 322 49.40 -18.88 -23.72
C TYR A 322 49.37 -20.36 -24.07
N SER A 323 49.01 -20.71 -25.30
CA SER A 323 49.04 -22.09 -25.79
C SER A 323 50.44 -22.57 -26.19
N VAL A 324 51.37 -21.66 -26.50
CA VAL A 324 52.68 -21.98 -27.09
C VAL A 324 53.86 -21.73 -26.14
N ILE A 325 53.77 -20.79 -25.20
CA ILE A 325 54.91 -20.37 -24.36
C ILE A 325 55.02 -21.24 -23.09
N GLU A 326 56.17 -21.89 -22.89
CA GLU A 326 56.41 -22.79 -21.74
C GLU A 326 56.73 -22.05 -20.42
N LYS A 327 57.37 -20.87 -20.47
CA LYS A 327 57.76 -20.09 -19.28
C LYS A 327 56.81 -18.91 -19.05
N ILE A 328 55.69 -19.20 -18.40
CA ILE A 328 54.68 -18.19 -18.04
C ILE A 328 54.50 -18.13 -16.53
N ASN A 329 54.41 -16.92 -15.97
CA ASN A 329 53.94 -16.73 -14.60
C ASN A 329 52.40 -16.82 -14.55
N TRP A 330 51.90 -18.05 -14.37
CA TRP A 330 50.47 -18.33 -14.37
C TRP A 330 49.71 -17.62 -13.26
N LYS A 331 50.33 -17.35 -12.10
CA LYS A 331 49.70 -16.60 -11.00
C LYS A 331 49.38 -15.17 -11.40
N LYS A 332 50.31 -14.49 -12.08
CA LYS A 332 50.09 -13.12 -12.57
C LYS A 332 48.92 -13.05 -13.55
N ILE A 333 48.82 -14.03 -14.47
CA ILE A 333 47.72 -14.09 -15.43
C ILE A 333 46.41 -14.49 -14.74
N GLY A 334 46.46 -15.41 -13.79
CA GLY A 334 45.29 -15.79 -12.98
C GLY A 334 44.66 -14.59 -12.28
N ASN A 335 45.48 -13.72 -11.68
CA ASN A 335 44.99 -12.47 -11.07
C ASN A 335 44.34 -11.53 -12.10
N TYR A 336 44.90 -11.45 -13.32
CA TYR A 336 44.32 -10.66 -14.41
C TYR A 336 42.98 -11.24 -14.88
N VAL A 337 42.89 -12.56 -15.04
CA VAL A 337 41.65 -13.27 -15.38
C VAL A 337 40.59 -13.08 -14.31
N GLU A 338 40.95 -13.17 -13.02
CA GLU A 338 40.02 -12.88 -11.92
C GLU A 338 39.51 -11.43 -11.99
N GLY A 339 40.40 -10.47 -12.27
CA GLY A 339 40.03 -9.07 -12.49
C GLY A 339 39.06 -8.89 -13.67
N LEU A 340 39.27 -9.61 -14.78
CA LEU A 340 38.35 -9.61 -15.93
C LEU A 340 36.99 -10.19 -15.59
N VAL A 341 36.94 -11.32 -14.87
CA VAL A 341 35.68 -11.94 -14.42
C VAL A 341 34.90 -10.98 -13.52
N GLU A 342 35.57 -10.33 -12.56
CA GLU A 342 34.95 -9.36 -11.66
C GLU A 342 34.44 -8.14 -12.42
N TRP A 343 35.24 -7.58 -13.33
CA TRP A 343 34.82 -6.47 -14.18
C TRP A 343 33.57 -6.81 -15.00
N TYR A 344 33.56 -7.97 -15.66
CA TYR A 344 32.48 -8.42 -16.54
C TYR A 344 31.16 -8.66 -15.78
N THR A 345 31.24 -9.19 -14.55
CA THR A 345 30.08 -9.70 -13.81
C THR A 345 29.70 -8.89 -12.57
N SER A 346 30.41 -7.80 -12.27
CA SER A 346 30.23 -6.98 -11.05
C SER A 346 28.78 -6.57 -10.78
N THR A 347 28.05 -6.14 -11.82
CA THR A 347 26.65 -5.72 -11.69
C THR A 347 25.72 -6.92 -11.46
N ASP A 348 25.96 -8.02 -12.17
CA ASP A 348 25.18 -9.25 -12.07
C ASP A 348 25.37 -9.93 -10.72
N GLN A 349 26.60 -9.98 -10.20
CA GLN A 349 26.89 -10.47 -8.86
C GLN A 349 26.14 -9.67 -7.77
N ARG A 350 26.08 -8.33 -7.90
CA ARG A 350 25.30 -7.49 -6.97
C ARG A 350 23.81 -7.81 -7.05
N PHE A 351 23.28 -8.03 -8.24
CA PHE A 351 21.89 -8.43 -8.45
C PHE A 351 21.60 -9.81 -7.83
N VAL A 352 22.45 -10.81 -8.10
CA VAL A 352 22.31 -12.17 -7.54
C VAL A 352 22.34 -12.15 -6.00
N ASN A 353 23.20 -11.32 -5.41
CA ASN A 353 23.26 -11.15 -3.96
C ASN A 353 21.94 -10.58 -3.39
N LEU A 354 21.34 -9.60 -4.07
CA LEU A 354 20.03 -9.06 -3.71
C LEU A 354 18.95 -10.15 -3.79
N ILE A 355 18.88 -10.89 -4.90
CA ILE A 355 17.88 -11.94 -5.10
C ILE A 355 18.04 -13.07 -4.07
N SER A 356 19.28 -13.46 -3.75
CA SER A 356 19.59 -14.44 -2.71
C SER A 356 19.04 -14.00 -1.34
N GLN A 357 19.18 -12.73 -0.97
CA GLN A 357 18.61 -12.20 0.27
C GLN A 357 17.08 -12.23 0.25
N LEU A 358 16.46 -11.82 -0.85
CA LEU A 358 15.00 -11.80 -0.97
C LEU A 358 14.41 -13.22 -0.94
N ALA A 359 15.06 -14.18 -1.59
CA ALA A 359 14.60 -15.58 -1.63
C ALA A 359 14.77 -16.30 -0.27
N THR A 360 15.78 -15.91 0.52
CA THR A 360 16.08 -16.55 1.81
C THR A 360 15.43 -15.86 3.01
N ASN A 361 14.87 -14.66 2.85
CA ASN A 361 14.23 -13.92 3.93
C ASN A 361 12.89 -14.56 4.34
N PRO A 362 12.74 -15.06 5.58
CA PRO A 362 11.51 -15.72 6.01
C PRO A 362 10.32 -14.76 6.15
N LYS A 363 10.55 -13.45 6.24
CA LYS A 363 9.49 -12.44 6.42
C LYS A 363 8.86 -11.97 5.10
N HIS A 364 9.58 -12.10 3.99
CA HIS A 364 9.16 -11.65 2.66
C HIS A 364 9.47 -12.73 1.65
N ASN A 365 8.62 -13.76 1.59
CA ASN A 365 8.84 -14.89 0.69
C ASN A 365 8.33 -14.53 -0.72
N LEU A 366 9.00 -13.58 -1.39
CA LEU A 366 8.60 -13.05 -2.71
C LEU A 366 8.58 -14.12 -3.81
N PHE A 367 9.31 -15.22 -3.63
CA PHE A 367 9.53 -16.24 -4.66
C PHE A 367 9.05 -17.64 -4.24
N ILE A 368 7.98 -17.77 -3.44
CA ILE A 368 7.51 -19.07 -2.89
C ILE A 368 7.52 -20.19 -3.93
N ASN A 369 6.96 -19.95 -5.12
CA ASN A 369 6.76 -20.95 -6.16
C ASN A 369 8.08 -21.39 -6.83
N TYR A 370 9.03 -20.47 -7.00
CA TYR A 370 10.30 -20.70 -7.69
C TYR A 370 11.51 -20.76 -6.75
N LYS A 371 11.30 -20.71 -5.43
CA LYS A 371 12.37 -20.55 -4.43
C LYS A 371 13.46 -21.61 -4.58
N LYS A 372 13.07 -22.88 -4.73
CA LYS A 372 14.02 -24.00 -4.85
C LYS A 372 14.85 -23.87 -6.14
N GLN A 373 14.19 -23.59 -7.26
CA GLN A 373 14.83 -23.43 -8.56
C GLN A 373 15.77 -22.21 -8.57
N LEU A 374 15.31 -21.08 -8.02
CA LEU A 374 16.08 -19.85 -7.91
C LEU A 374 17.34 -20.03 -7.05
N LEU A 375 17.23 -20.72 -5.90
CA LEU A 375 18.40 -21.02 -5.07
C LEU A 375 19.39 -21.97 -5.76
N SER A 376 18.91 -22.93 -6.55
CA SER A 376 19.78 -23.79 -7.38
C SER A 376 20.56 -22.97 -8.39
N LEU A 377 19.87 -22.10 -9.15
CA LEU A 377 20.48 -21.24 -10.16
C LEU A 377 21.48 -20.25 -9.56
N ILE A 378 21.21 -19.69 -8.37
CA ILE A 378 22.16 -18.84 -7.65
C ILE A 378 23.42 -19.62 -7.29
N GLY A 379 23.28 -20.86 -6.81
CA GLY A 379 24.43 -21.72 -6.50
C GLY A 379 25.23 -22.10 -7.74
N GLU A 380 24.55 -22.43 -8.85
CA GLU A 380 25.16 -22.74 -10.14
C GLU A 380 25.91 -21.53 -10.71
N TYR A 381 25.30 -20.34 -10.69
CA TYR A 381 25.92 -19.08 -11.09
C TYR A 381 27.20 -18.83 -10.30
N GLN A 382 27.15 -18.92 -8.96
CA GLN A 382 28.33 -18.69 -8.13
C GLN A 382 29.42 -19.74 -8.38
N SER A 383 29.04 -20.99 -8.65
CA SER A 383 29.98 -22.04 -9.04
C SER A 383 30.67 -21.71 -10.38
N ALA A 384 29.93 -21.21 -11.36
CA ALA A 384 30.46 -20.81 -12.66
C ALA A 384 31.43 -19.62 -12.53
N ILE A 385 31.08 -18.59 -11.75
CA ILE A 385 31.97 -17.45 -11.43
C ILE A 385 33.27 -17.95 -10.80
N ASN A 386 33.16 -18.81 -9.78
CA ASN A 386 34.33 -19.37 -9.12
C ASN A 386 35.20 -20.19 -10.09
N LYS A 387 34.60 -20.95 -11.02
CA LYS A 387 35.31 -21.71 -12.06
C LYS A 387 35.90 -20.84 -13.18
N TRP A 388 35.64 -19.54 -13.20
CA TRP A 388 35.93 -18.63 -14.33
C TRP A 388 35.25 -19.09 -15.62
N ASN A 389 34.05 -19.65 -15.53
CA ASN A 389 33.26 -20.04 -16.70
C ASN A 389 32.20 -18.96 -17.00
N LEU A 390 32.61 -17.90 -17.70
CA LEU A 390 31.71 -16.79 -18.04
C LEU A 390 30.55 -17.22 -18.96
N LEU A 391 30.77 -18.22 -19.83
CA LEU A 391 29.71 -18.73 -20.72
C LEU A 391 28.54 -19.33 -19.92
N ASP A 392 28.86 -20.20 -18.97
CA ASP A 392 27.85 -20.82 -18.09
C ASP A 392 27.24 -19.77 -17.15
N ALA A 393 28.07 -18.89 -16.57
CA ALA A 393 27.57 -17.81 -15.71
C ALA A 393 26.55 -16.91 -16.43
N GLU A 394 26.82 -16.55 -17.70
CA GLU A 394 25.91 -15.73 -18.52
C GLU A 394 24.56 -16.42 -18.72
N PHE A 395 24.55 -17.72 -19.01
CA PHE A 395 23.32 -18.47 -19.17
C PHE A 395 22.53 -18.56 -17.85
N LYS A 396 23.21 -18.78 -16.72
CA LYS A 396 22.55 -18.84 -15.40
C LYS A 396 21.96 -17.51 -14.98
N ILE A 397 22.65 -16.38 -15.19
CA ILE A 397 22.09 -15.07 -14.83
C ILE A 397 20.85 -14.74 -15.65
N GLU A 398 20.80 -15.14 -16.92
CA GLU A 398 19.63 -14.96 -17.78
C GLU A 398 18.43 -15.78 -17.32
N GLN A 399 18.66 -17.01 -16.86
CA GLN A 399 17.62 -17.83 -16.22
C GLN A 399 17.11 -17.19 -14.91
N ILE A 400 18.02 -16.63 -14.10
CA ILE A 400 17.65 -15.88 -12.89
C ILE A 400 16.81 -14.65 -13.28
N PHE A 401 17.21 -13.87 -14.29
CA PHE A 401 16.42 -12.74 -14.79
C PHE A 401 15.02 -13.17 -15.23
N ALA A 402 14.91 -14.26 -15.98
CA ALA A 402 13.65 -14.81 -16.45
C ALA A 402 12.71 -15.18 -15.29
N LEU A 403 13.21 -15.87 -14.26
CA LEU A 403 12.40 -16.19 -13.07
C LEU A 403 11.98 -14.95 -12.28
N THR A 404 12.78 -13.88 -12.31
CA THR A 404 12.44 -12.64 -11.61
C THR A 404 11.40 -11.78 -12.32
N PHE A 405 11.03 -12.09 -13.57
CA PHE A 405 10.01 -11.34 -14.32
C PHE A 405 8.60 -11.42 -13.75
N GLU A 406 8.30 -12.42 -12.91
CA GLU A 406 7.01 -12.54 -12.18
C GLU A 406 6.77 -11.35 -11.23
N ARG A 407 7.84 -10.67 -10.80
CA ARG A 407 7.78 -9.59 -9.82
C ARG A 407 8.11 -8.26 -10.48
N ASP A 408 7.07 -7.46 -10.71
CA ASP A 408 7.19 -6.11 -11.28
C ASP A 408 8.13 -5.21 -10.46
N GLU A 409 8.26 -5.49 -9.15
CA GLU A 409 9.17 -4.80 -8.24
C GLU A 409 10.64 -4.98 -8.64
N ILE A 410 11.01 -6.16 -9.15
CA ILE A 410 12.39 -6.55 -9.46
C ILE A 410 12.72 -6.29 -10.94
N LEU A 411 11.70 -6.24 -11.78
CA LEU A 411 11.81 -6.04 -13.21
C LEU A 411 12.65 -4.80 -13.58
N ALA A 412 12.54 -3.70 -12.81
CA ALA A 412 13.34 -2.49 -13.02
C ALA A 412 14.85 -2.71 -12.77
N LYS A 413 15.22 -3.60 -11.84
CA LYS A 413 16.63 -3.97 -11.59
C LYS A 413 17.14 -4.89 -12.68
N VAL A 414 16.31 -5.80 -13.19
CA VAL A 414 16.68 -6.61 -14.37
C VAL A 414 17.00 -5.71 -15.55
N GLY A 415 16.10 -4.78 -15.88
CA GLY A 415 16.34 -3.86 -16.99
C GLY A 415 17.52 -2.90 -16.76
N TYR A 416 17.84 -2.55 -15.51
CA TYR A 416 19.11 -1.86 -15.19
C TYR A 416 20.34 -2.72 -15.49
N CYS A 417 20.34 -3.99 -15.07
CA CYS A 417 21.46 -4.91 -15.34
C CYS A 417 21.63 -5.11 -16.86
N LEU A 418 20.52 -5.30 -17.58
CA LEU A 418 20.51 -5.42 -19.04
C LEU A 418 21.04 -4.13 -19.72
N LYS A 419 20.64 -2.95 -19.25
CA LYS A 419 21.17 -1.67 -19.75
C LYS A 419 22.68 -1.56 -19.51
N THR A 420 23.17 -1.95 -18.34
CA THR A 420 24.60 -1.95 -18.04
C THR A 420 25.34 -2.92 -18.95
N ARG A 421 24.84 -4.14 -19.13
CA ARG A 421 25.42 -5.15 -20.05
C ARG A 421 25.50 -4.62 -21.48
N LEU A 422 24.45 -3.97 -21.97
CA LEU A 422 24.46 -3.30 -23.29
C LEU A 422 25.51 -2.19 -23.41
N ASN A 423 25.74 -1.45 -22.32
CA ASN A 423 26.72 -0.35 -22.32
C ASN A 423 28.16 -0.80 -22.15
N SER A 424 28.40 -1.97 -21.51
CA SER A 424 29.75 -2.46 -21.23
C SER A 424 30.13 -3.65 -22.12
N ASN A 425 29.40 -4.76 -21.99
CA ASN A 425 29.80 -6.06 -22.51
C ASN A 425 29.36 -6.26 -23.97
N PHE A 426 28.32 -5.54 -24.39
CA PHE A 426 27.68 -5.61 -25.71
C PHE A 426 27.70 -4.23 -26.40
N ASP A 427 28.75 -3.44 -26.21
CA ASP A 427 28.81 -2.06 -26.71
C ASP A 427 28.67 -1.96 -28.24
N SER A 428 29.15 -2.96 -28.98
CA SER A 428 29.05 -3.05 -30.44
C SER A 428 27.73 -3.62 -30.95
N TYR A 429 26.70 -3.72 -30.10
CA TYR A 429 25.44 -4.39 -30.45
C TYR A 429 24.54 -3.51 -31.32
N ASP A 430 24.10 -4.05 -32.46
CA ASP A 430 23.21 -3.35 -33.38
C ASP A 430 21.90 -2.95 -32.69
N LYS A 431 21.54 -1.66 -32.80
CA LYS A 431 20.34 -1.05 -32.20
C LYS A 431 20.34 -0.96 -30.68
N LYS A 432 21.51 -1.00 -30.03
CA LYS A 432 21.68 -0.73 -28.58
C LYS A 432 20.89 0.49 -28.11
N ASP A 433 21.08 1.65 -28.74
CA ASP A 433 20.42 2.89 -28.32
C ASP A 433 18.90 2.82 -28.44
N ALA A 434 18.39 2.12 -29.46
CA ALA A 434 16.96 1.90 -29.61
C ALA A 434 16.40 1.07 -28.45
N TYR A 435 17.09 0.00 -28.04
CA TYR A 435 16.66 -0.81 -26.88
C TYR A 435 16.73 -0.04 -25.56
N ILE A 436 17.78 0.76 -25.35
CA ILE A 436 17.91 1.61 -24.16
C ILE A 436 16.76 2.63 -24.12
N ASN A 437 16.49 3.31 -25.23
CA ASN A 437 15.39 4.27 -25.34
C ASN A 437 14.03 3.61 -25.10
N MET A 438 13.79 2.41 -25.64
CA MET A 438 12.55 1.65 -25.40
C MET A 438 12.38 1.28 -23.92
N LEU A 439 13.45 0.82 -23.25
CA LEU A 439 13.42 0.54 -21.81
C LEU A 439 13.12 1.82 -21.01
N GLU A 440 13.75 2.95 -21.34
CA GLU A 440 13.52 4.21 -20.64
C GLU A 440 12.11 4.76 -20.85
N GLN A 441 11.58 4.69 -22.08
CA GLN A 441 10.21 5.09 -22.40
C GLN A 441 9.19 4.23 -21.64
N ALA A 442 9.31 2.90 -21.70
CA ALA A 442 8.41 2.00 -20.99
C ALA A 442 8.48 2.21 -19.47
N LYS A 443 9.68 2.46 -18.92
CA LYS A 443 9.88 2.81 -17.50
C LYS A 443 9.21 4.13 -17.13
N ASN A 444 9.39 5.18 -17.94
CA ASN A 444 8.83 6.51 -17.68
C ASN A 444 7.30 6.50 -17.77
N ASN A 445 6.75 5.74 -18.71
CA ASN A 445 5.31 5.57 -18.91
C ASN A 445 4.66 4.57 -17.93
N ARG A 446 5.45 3.90 -17.09
CA ARG A 446 5.00 2.84 -16.16
C ARG A 446 4.33 1.64 -16.86
N ASP A 447 4.71 1.36 -18.11
CA ASP A 447 4.20 0.22 -18.88
C ASP A 447 5.07 -1.02 -18.62
N TYR A 448 4.78 -1.71 -17.51
CA TYR A 448 5.57 -2.86 -17.05
C TYR A 448 5.40 -4.09 -17.93
N HIS A 449 4.24 -4.24 -18.58
CA HIS A 449 4.03 -5.33 -19.53
C HIS A 449 4.97 -5.18 -20.73
N ASN A 450 4.98 -4.00 -21.37
CA ASN A 450 5.88 -3.74 -22.47
C ASN A 450 7.35 -3.76 -22.02
N TYR A 451 7.66 -3.22 -20.84
CA TYR A 451 9.01 -3.28 -20.26
C TYR A 451 9.50 -4.74 -20.13
N ARG A 452 8.64 -5.65 -19.66
CA ARG A 452 8.94 -7.09 -19.57
C ARG A 452 9.19 -7.69 -20.95
N GLN A 453 8.36 -7.38 -21.94
CA GLN A 453 8.53 -7.86 -23.31
C GLN A 453 9.85 -7.39 -23.93
N ILE A 454 10.24 -6.14 -23.67
CA ILE A 454 11.53 -5.59 -24.11
C ILE A 454 12.69 -6.35 -23.46
N CYS A 455 12.65 -6.57 -22.14
CA CYS A 455 13.66 -7.35 -21.42
C CYS A 455 13.78 -8.79 -21.95
N ILE A 456 12.65 -9.49 -22.16
CA ILE A 456 12.62 -10.84 -22.73
C ILE A 456 13.26 -10.85 -24.13
N LYS A 457 12.87 -9.90 -24.99
CA LYS A 457 13.42 -9.77 -26.34
C LYS A 457 14.92 -9.52 -26.32
N LEU A 458 15.40 -8.73 -25.35
CA LEU A 458 16.82 -8.45 -25.20
C LEU A 458 17.60 -9.69 -24.76
N ILE A 459 17.12 -10.40 -23.73
CA ILE A 459 17.75 -11.63 -23.23
C ILE A 459 17.85 -12.68 -24.33
N LYS A 460 16.73 -12.98 -25.02
CA LYS A 460 16.70 -13.97 -26.11
C LYS A 460 17.71 -13.66 -27.23
N LYS A 461 18.03 -12.38 -27.43
CA LYS A 461 18.96 -11.94 -28.46
C LYS A 461 20.42 -11.96 -28.02
N MET A 462 20.71 -11.57 -26.77
CA MET A 462 22.07 -11.51 -26.23
C MET A 462 22.59 -12.89 -25.79
N SER A 463 21.67 -13.80 -25.46
CA SER A 463 22.00 -15.10 -24.88
C SER A 463 22.94 -15.93 -25.76
N PRO A 464 23.98 -16.56 -25.17
CA PRO A 464 24.80 -17.53 -25.88
C PRO A 464 24.04 -18.80 -26.27
N GLU A 465 22.97 -19.15 -25.54
CA GLU A 465 22.19 -20.38 -25.72
C GLU A 465 20.72 -20.05 -26.08
N LYS A 466 20.53 -19.42 -27.24
CA LYS A 466 19.26 -18.80 -27.69
C LYS A 466 18.04 -19.73 -27.65
N VAL A 467 18.23 -21.00 -28.01
CA VAL A 467 17.14 -22.00 -28.02
C VAL A 467 16.76 -22.35 -26.58
N ALA A 468 17.75 -22.77 -25.77
CA ALA A 468 17.52 -23.19 -24.40
C ALA A 468 16.93 -22.07 -23.53
N ILE A 469 17.39 -20.82 -23.68
CA ILE A 469 16.81 -19.69 -22.93
C ILE A 469 15.40 -19.37 -23.42
N SER A 470 15.11 -19.55 -24.71
CA SER A 470 13.77 -19.30 -25.24
C SER A 470 12.78 -20.31 -24.71
N ASP A 471 13.15 -21.58 -24.67
CA ASP A 471 12.34 -22.65 -24.09
C ASP A 471 12.13 -22.44 -22.60
N PHE A 472 13.19 -22.06 -21.86
CA PHE A 472 13.10 -21.75 -20.44
C PHE A 472 12.15 -20.57 -20.17
N ILE A 473 12.31 -19.46 -20.90
CA ILE A 473 11.42 -18.30 -20.78
C ILE A 473 9.97 -18.68 -21.11
N ASN A 474 9.76 -19.44 -22.19
CA ASN A 474 8.42 -19.85 -22.59
C ASN A 474 7.77 -20.75 -21.53
N GLN A 475 8.53 -21.66 -20.91
CA GLN A 475 8.02 -22.45 -19.77
C GLN A 475 7.64 -21.56 -18.60
N VAL A 476 8.52 -20.65 -18.19
CA VAL A 476 8.26 -19.75 -17.04
C VAL A 476 7.09 -18.79 -17.30
N VAL A 477 6.91 -18.31 -18.54
CA VAL A 477 5.83 -17.39 -18.93
C VAL A 477 4.52 -18.13 -19.21
N ALA A 478 4.53 -19.36 -19.72
CA ALA A 478 3.32 -20.17 -19.96
C ALA A 478 2.62 -20.58 -18.66
N TYR A 479 3.36 -20.69 -17.54
CA TYR A 479 2.77 -20.90 -16.21
C TYR A 479 2.13 -19.62 -15.60
N GLN A 480 2.15 -18.48 -16.32
CA GLN A 480 1.63 -17.19 -15.83
C GLN A 480 0.29 -16.77 -16.45
N PHE A 481 -0.21 -17.54 -17.43
CA PHE A 481 -1.56 -17.44 -18.02
C PHE A 481 -2.28 -18.77 -17.82
#